data_AF-X0S9U9-F1
#
_entry.id   AF-X0S9U9-F1
#
_cell.length_a   1.000
_cell.length_b   1.000
_cell.length_c   1.000
_cell.angle_alpha   90.00
_cell.angle_beta   90.00
_cell.angle_gamma   90.00
#
_symmetry.space_group_name_H-M   'P 1'
#
loop_
_entity.id
_entity.type
_entity.pdbx_description
1 polymer ?
#
loop_
_entity_poly.entity_id
_entity_poly.type
_entity_poly.pdbx_seq_one_letter_code
_entity_poly.pdbx_strand_id
1 'polypeptide(L)'
;MRVLIVTGRLAEDSARRYTTGLDVDVDVRVLPVSVAAFITPEAAAESLTSVEGYDLILLPGTIRGDVTTVEEATGTPTYKGPSYTYELPLILPFLDKVELSKTESASELLRGAKGSLALKEIEEVEETWREVLREEGGFVIGGEGREVAVGSAFPMRVIAEIVNAPTLELDQIRKRARYFEAEGADIIDIGMLANDPKPDRIGEILDAVRSSVDLPVSIDTLDPSEIEAAVSAGVDLVLSVDAGNMEEVAPHVRDVPVVVLPSN
;
A
#
# COMPACT_ATOMS: atom_id res chain seq x y z
N MET A 1 -23.63 -22.18 -6.03
CA MET A 1 -23.44 -21.43 -7.28
C MET A 1 -22.09 -21.82 -7.86
N ARG A 2 -22.03 -22.14 -9.15
CA ARG A 2 -20.79 -22.48 -9.87
C ARG A 2 -20.40 -21.37 -10.84
N VAL A 3 -19.20 -20.83 -10.69
CA VAL A 3 -18.73 -19.63 -11.39
C VAL A 3 -17.58 -19.97 -12.32
N LEU A 4 -17.63 -19.45 -13.54
CA LEU A 4 -16.52 -19.52 -14.50
C LEU A 4 -15.76 -18.19 -14.52
N ILE A 5 -14.50 -18.21 -14.11
CA ILE A 5 -13.58 -17.07 -14.29
C ILE A 5 -12.86 -17.23 -15.62
N VAL A 6 -13.02 -16.25 -16.50
CA VAL A 6 -12.30 -16.19 -17.77
C VAL A 6 -11.04 -15.35 -17.58
N THR A 7 -9.91 -15.79 -18.14
CA THR A 7 -8.65 -15.05 -18.07
C THR A 7 -7.73 -15.30 -19.27
N GLY A 8 -6.64 -14.54 -19.37
CA GLY A 8 -5.55 -14.77 -20.31
C GLY A 8 -4.38 -15.53 -19.67
N ARG A 9 -3.42 -15.97 -20.47
CA ARG A 9 -2.32 -16.85 -20.01
C ARG A 9 -1.48 -16.27 -18.87
N LEU A 10 -1.16 -14.98 -18.93
CA LEU A 10 -0.30 -14.34 -17.91
C LEU A 10 -0.97 -14.24 -16.53
N ALA A 11 -2.30 -14.32 -16.46
CA ALA A 11 -3.04 -14.21 -15.22
C ALA A 11 -3.61 -15.55 -14.74
N GLU A 12 -3.29 -16.67 -15.40
CA GLU A 12 -3.77 -18.01 -15.04
C GLU A 12 -3.36 -18.39 -13.60
N ASP A 13 -2.06 -18.36 -13.31
CA ASP A 13 -1.52 -18.79 -12.01
C ASP A 13 -2.11 -17.95 -10.87
N SER A 14 -2.21 -16.64 -11.10
CA SER A 14 -2.80 -15.71 -10.13
C SER A 14 -4.30 -15.98 -9.94
N ALA A 15 -5.06 -16.17 -11.02
CA ALA A 15 -6.49 -16.49 -10.93
C ALA A 15 -6.73 -17.78 -10.14
N ARG A 16 -6.00 -18.86 -10.47
CA ARG A 16 -6.11 -20.15 -9.76
C ARG A 16 -5.72 -20.03 -8.29
N ARG A 17 -4.63 -19.30 -8.00
CA ARG A 17 -4.17 -19.04 -6.62
C ARG A 17 -5.27 -18.37 -5.80
N TYR A 18 -5.90 -17.32 -6.33
CA TYR A 18 -6.90 -16.54 -5.62
C TYR A 18 -8.31 -17.15 -5.60
N THR A 19 -8.57 -18.20 -6.37
CA THR A 19 -9.84 -18.96 -6.28
C THR A 19 -9.72 -20.20 -5.41
N THR A 20 -8.50 -20.62 -5.04
CA THR A 20 -8.28 -21.83 -4.23
C THR A 20 -8.71 -21.61 -2.78
N GLY A 21 -9.49 -22.55 -2.23
CA GLY A 21 -9.90 -22.53 -0.82
C GLY A 21 -11.07 -21.60 -0.49
N LEU A 22 -11.73 -21.03 -1.52
CA LEU A 22 -12.95 -20.26 -1.34
C LEU A 22 -14.16 -21.19 -1.17
N ASP A 23 -15.17 -20.74 -0.43
CA ASP A 23 -16.46 -21.44 -0.25
C ASP A 23 -17.41 -21.25 -1.45
N VAL A 24 -16.84 -21.06 -2.65
CA VAL A 24 -17.55 -20.88 -3.92
C VAL A 24 -16.94 -21.86 -4.92
N ASP A 25 -17.79 -22.57 -5.66
CA ASP A 25 -17.35 -23.49 -6.71
C ASP A 25 -16.91 -22.69 -7.94
N VAL A 26 -15.60 -22.65 -8.21
CA VAL A 26 -14.99 -21.77 -9.22
C VAL A 26 -14.07 -22.56 -10.13
N ASP A 27 -14.33 -22.48 -11.44
CA ASP A 27 -13.41 -22.93 -12.48
C ASP A 27 -12.75 -21.75 -13.18
N VAL A 28 -11.49 -21.93 -13.60
CA VAL A 28 -10.72 -20.93 -14.35
C VAL A 28 -10.54 -21.38 -15.79
N ARG A 29 -11.09 -20.61 -16.73
CA ARG A 29 -10.97 -20.81 -18.17
C ARG A 29 -9.97 -19.83 -18.78
N VAL A 30 -8.89 -20.36 -19.30
CA VAL A 30 -7.84 -19.59 -19.98
C VAL A 30 -8.11 -19.56 -21.48
N LEU A 31 -8.24 -18.34 -22.03
CA LEU A 31 -8.37 -18.11 -23.47
C LEU A 31 -6.98 -18.04 -24.14
N PRO A 32 -6.87 -18.28 -25.45
CA PRO A 32 -5.59 -18.26 -26.17
C PRO A 32 -5.05 -16.83 -26.41
N VAL A 33 -5.12 -15.96 -25.41
CA VAL A 33 -4.63 -14.59 -25.40
C VAL A 33 -3.68 -14.41 -24.23
N SER A 34 -2.53 -13.75 -24.44
CA SER A 34 -1.53 -13.57 -23.36
C SER A 34 -2.03 -12.68 -22.23
N VAL A 35 -2.52 -11.49 -22.57
CA VAL A 35 -2.99 -10.48 -21.61
C VAL A 35 -4.52 -10.49 -21.58
N ALA A 36 -5.10 -10.67 -20.40
CA ALA A 36 -6.55 -10.76 -20.21
C ALA A 36 -7.32 -9.53 -20.76
N ALA A 37 -6.74 -8.33 -20.64
CA ALA A 37 -7.33 -7.08 -21.15
C ALA A 37 -7.48 -7.02 -22.69
N PHE A 38 -6.83 -7.91 -23.43
CA PHE A 38 -6.91 -7.98 -24.90
C PHE A 38 -7.95 -8.99 -25.41
N ILE A 39 -8.65 -9.68 -24.50
CA ILE A 39 -9.80 -10.50 -24.88
C ILE A 39 -10.91 -9.56 -25.35
N THR A 40 -11.54 -9.86 -26.50
CA THR A 40 -12.75 -9.15 -26.94
C THR A 40 -14.00 -9.98 -26.60
N PRO A 41 -15.17 -9.35 -26.42
CA PRO A 41 -16.43 -10.07 -26.20
C PRO A 41 -16.72 -11.12 -27.27
N GLU A 42 -16.42 -10.84 -28.54
CA GLU A 42 -16.65 -11.78 -29.65
C GLU A 42 -15.73 -13.00 -29.57
N ALA A 43 -14.43 -12.78 -29.33
CA ALA A 43 -13.47 -13.86 -29.17
C ALA A 43 -13.77 -14.74 -27.94
N ALA A 44 -14.27 -14.12 -26.87
CA ALA A 44 -14.76 -14.84 -25.69
C ALA A 44 -16.01 -15.65 -26.02
N ALA A 45 -17.00 -15.06 -26.70
CA ALA A 45 -18.23 -15.74 -27.10
C ALA A 45 -17.93 -16.99 -27.95
N GLU A 46 -17.08 -16.86 -28.98
CA GLU A 46 -16.65 -17.99 -29.81
C GLU A 46 -15.97 -19.10 -28.99
N SER A 47 -15.09 -18.72 -28.07
CA SER A 47 -14.28 -19.65 -27.26
C SER A 47 -15.06 -20.36 -26.15
N LEU A 48 -16.23 -19.82 -25.76
CA LEU A 48 -17.02 -20.27 -24.62
C LEU A 48 -18.31 -21.00 -25.03
N THR A 49 -18.61 -21.13 -26.33
CA THR A 49 -19.82 -21.83 -26.84
C THR A 49 -19.99 -23.27 -26.34
N SER A 50 -18.91 -23.97 -25.98
CA SER A 50 -18.95 -25.34 -25.45
C SER A 50 -19.01 -25.43 -23.92
N VAL A 51 -19.08 -24.29 -23.25
CA VAL A 51 -19.10 -24.22 -21.79
C VAL A 51 -20.54 -24.31 -21.30
N GLU A 52 -20.82 -25.33 -20.48
CA GLU A 52 -22.13 -25.57 -19.87
C GLU A 52 -22.01 -25.83 -18.37
N GLY A 53 -23.12 -25.66 -17.63
CA GLY A 53 -23.21 -26.03 -16.21
C GLY A 53 -22.62 -25.01 -15.23
N TYR A 54 -22.53 -23.75 -15.63
CA TYR A 54 -22.18 -22.62 -14.76
C TYR A 54 -23.40 -21.75 -14.54
N ASP A 55 -23.50 -21.17 -13.35
CA ASP A 55 -24.54 -20.20 -13.00
C ASP A 55 -24.13 -18.77 -13.40
N LEU A 56 -22.82 -18.53 -13.55
CA LEU A 56 -22.25 -17.21 -13.78
C LEU A 56 -20.92 -17.30 -14.52
N ILE A 57 -20.69 -16.42 -15.49
CA ILE A 57 -19.40 -16.21 -16.15
C ILE A 57 -18.89 -14.81 -15.78
N LEU A 58 -17.66 -14.72 -15.29
CA LEU A 58 -16.97 -13.45 -15.06
C LEU A 58 -15.82 -13.30 -16.04
N LEU A 59 -15.95 -12.29 -16.90
CA LEU A 59 -14.90 -11.84 -17.78
C LEU A 59 -13.97 -10.85 -17.07
N PRO A 60 -12.69 -10.72 -17.46
CA PRO A 60 -11.79 -9.73 -16.89
C PRO A 60 -12.40 -8.33 -16.97
N GLY A 61 -12.40 -7.60 -15.85
CA GLY A 61 -12.99 -6.26 -15.75
C GLY A 61 -12.35 -5.23 -16.69
N THR A 62 -11.11 -5.49 -17.13
CA THR A 62 -10.34 -4.65 -18.05
C THR A 62 -10.71 -4.81 -19.52
N ILE A 63 -11.55 -5.80 -19.87
CA ILE A 63 -12.03 -5.97 -21.25
C ILE A 63 -12.83 -4.74 -21.67
N ARG A 64 -12.59 -4.30 -22.92
CA ARG A 64 -13.35 -3.23 -23.56
C ARG A 64 -14.65 -3.76 -24.15
N GLY A 65 -15.69 -2.94 -24.13
CA GLY A 65 -16.99 -3.27 -24.71
C GLY A 65 -17.96 -3.90 -23.71
N ASP A 66 -19.15 -4.20 -24.21
CA ASP A 66 -20.25 -4.85 -23.49
C ASP A 66 -20.10 -6.38 -23.62
N VAL A 67 -20.28 -7.12 -22.52
CA VAL A 67 -20.13 -8.59 -22.52
C VAL A 67 -21.44 -9.35 -22.78
N THR A 68 -22.54 -8.65 -23.07
CA THR A 68 -23.86 -9.26 -23.38
C THR A 68 -23.75 -10.28 -24.51
N THR A 69 -22.90 -10.05 -25.52
CA THR A 69 -22.66 -11.01 -26.61
C THR A 69 -22.19 -12.39 -26.13
N VAL A 70 -21.45 -12.44 -25.02
CA VAL A 70 -21.00 -13.72 -24.43
C VAL A 70 -22.14 -14.43 -23.72
N GLU A 71 -23.00 -13.69 -23.04
CA GLU A 71 -24.23 -14.24 -22.43
C GLU A 71 -25.16 -14.79 -23.51
N GLU A 72 -25.40 -14.04 -24.59
CA GLU A 72 -26.23 -14.48 -25.71
C GLU A 72 -25.69 -15.77 -26.36
N ALA A 73 -24.37 -15.91 -26.47
CA ALA A 73 -23.72 -17.08 -27.07
C ALA A 73 -23.70 -18.31 -26.15
N THR A 74 -23.64 -18.12 -24.84
CA THR A 74 -23.50 -19.21 -23.85
C THR A 74 -24.80 -19.56 -23.13
N GLY A 75 -25.80 -18.69 -23.19
CA GLY A 75 -27.02 -18.78 -22.39
C GLY A 75 -26.80 -18.62 -20.88
N THR A 76 -25.59 -18.24 -20.45
CA THR A 76 -25.20 -18.14 -19.05
C THR A 76 -25.01 -16.67 -18.64
N PRO A 77 -25.56 -16.23 -17.50
CA PRO A 77 -25.35 -14.88 -16.99
C PRO A 77 -23.87 -14.48 -17.01
N THR A 78 -23.53 -13.45 -17.79
CA THR A 78 -22.11 -13.07 -18.02
C THR A 78 -21.86 -11.62 -17.66
N TYR A 79 -20.89 -11.32 -16.78
CA TYR A 79 -20.60 -9.96 -16.34
C TYR A 79 -19.10 -9.67 -16.38
N LYS A 80 -18.75 -8.38 -16.25
CA LYS A 80 -17.38 -7.98 -15.99
C LYS A 80 -17.05 -8.20 -14.52
N GLY A 81 -16.12 -9.12 -14.28
CA GLY A 81 -15.50 -9.35 -12.98
C GLY A 81 -14.52 -8.24 -12.59
N PRO A 82 -13.63 -8.50 -11.62
CA PRO A 82 -12.62 -7.54 -11.23
C PRO A 82 -11.59 -7.29 -12.33
N SER A 83 -10.99 -6.11 -12.27
CA SER A 83 -9.85 -5.71 -13.09
C SER A 83 -8.58 -6.50 -12.74
N TYR A 84 -8.47 -6.96 -11.48
CA TYR A 84 -7.31 -7.69 -10.97
C TYR A 84 -7.72 -8.98 -10.26
N THR A 85 -6.94 -10.04 -10.45
CA THR A 85 -7.24 -11.37 -9.90
C THR A 85 -7.14 -11.44 -8.38
N TYR A 86 -6.31 -10.60 -7.74
CA TYR A 86 -6.22 -10.54 -6.27
C TYR A 86 -7.51 -10.05 -5.59
N GLU A 87 -8.45 -9.51 -6.36
CA GLU A 87 -9.74 -9.05 -5.85
C GLU A 87 -10.80 -10.17 -5.86
N LEU A 88 -10.54 -11.31 -6.50
CA LEU A 88 -11.47 -12.44 -6.53
C LEU A 88 -11.89 -12.91 -5.12
N PRO A 89 -10.99 -13.07 -4.13
CA PRO A 89 -11.37 -13.45 -2.77
C PRO A 89 -12.28 -12.43 -2.08
N LEU A 90 -12.19 -11.15 -2.47
CA LEU A 90 -13.01 -10.07 -1.91
C LEU A 90 -14.39 -10.00 -2.55
N ILE A 91 -14.54 -10.44 -3.80
CA ILE A 91 -15.79 -10.27 -4.56
C ILE A 91 -16.62 -11.54 -4.56
N LEU A 92 -15.98 -12.70 -4.74
CA LEU A 92 -16.66 -13.99 -4.89
C LEU A 92 -17.59 -14.32 -3.71
N PRO A 93 -17.22 -14.08 -2.43
CA PRO A 93 -18.12 -14.33 -1.30
C PRO A 93 -19.36 -13.42 -1.25
N PHE A 94 -19.40 -12.34 -2.05
CA PHE A 94 -20.46 -11.34 -2.02
C PHE A 94 -21.26 -11.26 -3.34
N LEU A 95 -21.05 -12.19 -4.28
CA LEU A 95 -21.73 -12.17 -5.58
C LEU A 95 -23.26 -12.10 -5.48
N ASP A 96 -23.86 -12.77 -4.50
CA ASP A 96 -25.32 -12.73 -4.28
C ASP A 96 -25.82 -11.39 -3.72
N LYS A 97 -24.92 -10.51 -3.30
CA LYS A 97 -25.20 -9.22 -2.66
C LYS A 97 -24.78 -8.03 -3.52
N VAL A 98 -24.16 -8.27 -4.67
CA VAL A 98 -23.60 -7.24 -5.54
C VAL A 98 -24.27 -7.29 -6.90
N GLU A 99 -24.78 -6.16 -7.35
CA GLU A 99 -25.26 -6.01 -8.71
C GLU A 99 -24.06 -5.80 -9.64
N LEU A 100 -23.76 -6.80 -10.46
CA LEU A 100 -22.66 -6.75 -11.44
C LEU A 100 -23.08 -6.07 -12.74
N SER A 101 -22.11 -5.51 -13.46
CA SER A 101 -22.34 -4.81 -14.73
C SER A 101 -21.80 -5.56 -15.94
N LYS A 102 -22.45 -5.38 -17.09
CA LYS A 102 -21.98 -5.87 -18.40
C LYS A 102 -20.91 -4.96 -19.01
N THR A 103 -20.85 -3.70 -18.57
CA THR A 103 -20.04 -2.64 -19.18
C THR A 103 -18.99 -2.07 -18.24
N GLU A 104 -19.25 -2.08 -16.93
CA GLU A 104 -18.36 -1.59 -15.88
C GLU A 104 -17.71 -2.75 -15.11
N SER A 105 -16.45 -2.60 -14.69
CA SER A 105 -15.76 -3.64 -13.93
C SER A 105 -16.32 -3.76 -12.51
N ALA A 106 -16.32 -4.97 -11.96
CA ALA A 106 -16.66 -5.18 -10.54
C ALA A 106 -15.72 -4.39 -9.60
N SER A 107 -14.51 -4.04 -10.06
CA SER A 107 -13.60 -3.21 -9.27
C SER A 107 -14.13 -1.80 -9.03
N GLU A 108 -14.76 -1.21 -10.04
CA GLU A 108 -15.33 0.14 -9.98
C GLU A 108 -16.60 0.15 -9.11
N LEU A 109 -17.48 -0.82 -9.33
CA LEU A 109 -18.73 -0.96 -8.57
C LEU A 109 -18.48 -1.13 -7.07
N LEU A 110 -17.38 -1.81 -6.71
CA LEU A 110 -17.04 -2.13 -5.32
C LEU A 110 -16.00 -1.21 -4.72
N ARG A 111 -15.65 -0.09 -5.37
CA ARG A 111 -14.61 0.83 -4.89
C ARG A 111 -14.87 1.32 -3.46
N GLY A 112 -16.10 1.72 -3.14
CA GLY A 112 -16.48 2.19 -1.80
C GLY A 112 -16.44 1.08 -0.74
N ALA A 113 -16.94 -0.11 -1.07
CA ALA A 113 -16.93 -1.26 -0.18
C ALA A 113 -15.50 -1.73 0.12
N LYS A 114 -14.63 -1.78 -0.90
CA LYS A 114 -13.20 -2.09 -0.75
C LYS A 114 -12.49 -1.11 0.16
N GLY A 115 -12.73 0.19 -0.05
CA GLY A 115 -12.15 1.23 0.81
C GLY A 115 -12.57 1.04 2.27
N SER A 116 -13.83 0.72 2.51
CA SER A 116 -14.33 0.47 3.87
C SER A 116 -13.71 -0.78 4.50
N LEU A 117 -13.53 -1.86 3.74
CA LEU A 117 -12.87 -3.08 4.22
C LEU A 117 -11.38 -2.85 4.52
N ALA A 118 -10.67 -2.14 3.63
CA ALA A 118 -9.27 -1.80 3.83
C ALA A 118 -9.08 -0.91 5.06
N LEU A 119 -9.94 0.09 5.26
CA LEU A 119 -9.90 0.93 6.46
C LEU A 119 -10.14 0.11 7.74
N LYS A 120 -11.10 -0.82 7.71
CA LYS A 120 -11.35 -1.71 8.85
C LYS A 120 -10.17 -2.61 9.17
N GLU A 121 -9.50 -3.16 8.16
CA GLU A 121 -8.29 -3.96 8.33
C GLU A 121 -7.14 -3.13 8.91
N ILE A 122 -6.96 -1.90 8.43
CA ILE A 122 -5.98 -0.95 8.99
C ILE A 122 -6.31 -0.66 10.46
N GLU A 123 -7.55 -0.30 10.78
CA GLU A 123 -8.00 -0.02 12.16
C GLU A 123 -7.74 -1.22 13.09
N GLU A 124 -8.05 -2.44 12.66
CA GLU A 124 -7.82 -3.66 13.44
C GLU A 124 -6.33 -3.89 13.73
N VAL A 125 -5.46 -3.69 12.73
CA VAL A 125 -4.00 -3.80 12.88
C VAL A 125 -3.47 -2.71 13.80
N GLU A 126 -3.95 -1.47 13.68
CA GLU A 126 -3.54 -0.35 14.54
C GLU A 126 -3.97 -0.55 16.00
N GLU A 127 -5.19 -1.04 16.26
CA GLU A 127 -5.68 -1.30 17.62
C GLU A 127 -4.88 -2.40 18.33
N THR A 128 -4.40 -3.40 17.56
CA THR A 128 -3.74 -4.61 18.08
C THR A 128 -2.25 -4.66 17.76
N TRP A 129 -1.63 -3.53 17.40
CA TRP A 129 -0.28 -3.48 16.81
C TRP A 129 0.80 -4.20 17.62
N ARG A 130 0.69 -4.23 18.97
CA ARG A 130 1.64 -4.92 19.85
C ARG A 130 1.56 -6.44 19.76
N GLU A 131 0.38 -6.98 19.46
CA GLU A 131 0.17 -8.41 19.23
C GLU A 131 0.70 -8.78 17.85
N VAL A 132 0.32 -8.00 16.83
CA VAL A 132 0.84 -8.14 15.45
C VAL A 132 2.37 -8.11 15.44
N LEU A 133 2.99 -7.14 16.13
CA LEU A 133 4.45 -7.03 16.22
C LEU A 133 5.09 -8.28 16.83
N ARG A 134 4.44 -8.90 17.81
CA ARG A 134 4.94 -10.10 18.49
C ARG A 134 4.87 -11.33 17.60
N GLU A 135 3.84 -11.43 16.77
CA GLU A 135 3.55 -12.60 15.94
C GLU A 135 4.25 -12.53 14.58
N GLU A 136 4.17 -11.38 13.91
CA GLU A 136 4.65 -11.19 12.53
C GLU A 136 6.03 -10.53 12.47
N GLY A 137 6.51 -9.98 13.59
CA GLY A 137 7.76 -9.25 13.67
C GLY A 137 7.67 -7.83 13.11
N GLY A 138 8.83 -7.18 12.99
CA GLY A 138 8.95 -5.75 12.69
C GLY A 138 9.74 -5.02 13.75
N PHE A 139 9.64 -3.69 13.78
CA PHE A 139 10.25 -2.85 14.79
C PHE A 139 9.41 -1.59 15.02
N VAL A 140 9.76 -0.82 16.04
CA VAL A 140 9.08 0.42 16.41
C VAL A 140 10.01 1.60 16.15
N ILE A 141 9.45 2.65 15.57
CA ILE A 141 10.06 3.97 15.47
C ILE A 141 9.43 4.86 16.53
N GLY A 142 10.26 5.61 17.25
CA GLY A 142 9.83 6.47 18.35
C GLY A 142 9.70 5.76 19.69
N GLY A 143 9.15 6.49 20.67
CA GLY A 143 9.02 6.06 22.06
C GLY A 143 8.20 7.05 22.89
N GLU A 144 8.02 6.75 24.17
CA GLU A 144 7.34 7.64 25.14
C GLU A 144 5.93 8.07 24.71
N GLY A 145 5.16 7.16 24.11
CA GLY A 145 3.80 7.43 23.63
C GLY A 145 3.72 7.97 22.20
N ARG A 146 4.86 8.06 21.48
CA ARG A 146 4.94 8.42 20.06
C ARG A 146 5.44 7.24 19.23
N GLU A 147 4.90 6.05 19.47
CA GLU A 147 5.36 4.82 18.81
C GLU A 147 4.66 4.56 17.47
N VAL A 148 5.43 4.25 16.43
CA VAL A 148 4.93 3.80 15.13
C VAL A 148 5.53 2.43 14.80
N ALA A 149 4.69 1.41 14.64
CA ALA A 149 5.12 0.06 14.29
C ALA A 149 5.32 -0.09 12.78
N VAL A 150 6.46 -0.64 12.37
CA VAL A 150 6.86 -0.81 10.97
C VAL A 150 7.22 -2.27 10.70
N GLY A 151 6.71 -2.81 9.60
CA GLY A 151 6.91 -4.19 9.19
C GLY A 151 5.94 -4.60 8.09
N SER A 152 6.09 -5.80 7.54
CA SER A 152 5.25 -6.28 6.43
C SER A 152 3.78 -6.52 6.81
N ALA A 153 3.48 -6.65 8.10
CA ALA A 153 2.13 -6.83 8.62
C ALA A 153 1.44 -5.51 9.02
N PHE A 154 2.17 -4.39 8.95
CA PHE A 154 1.64 -3.07 9.28
C PHE A 154 1.22 -2.31 8.02
N PRO A 155 0.26 -1.38 8.12
CA PRO A 155 -0.07 -0.51 7.00
C PRO A 155 1.13 0.35 6.60
N MET A 156 1.06 0.86 5.38
CA MET A 156 2.06 1.80 4.87
C MET A 156 2.09 3.06 5.74
N ARG A 157 3.28 3.43 6.21
CA ARG A 157 3.50 4.66 6.98
C ARG A 157 3.75 5.86 6.08
N VAL A 158 3.21 7.01 6.46
CA VAL A 158 3.38 8.30 5.80
C VAL A 158 4.37 9.14 6.60
N ILE A 159 5.53 9.40 5.99
CA ILE A 159 6.53 10.33 6.51
C ILE A 159 6.36 11.67 5.78
N ALA A 160 6.13 12.76 6.54
CA ALA A 160 5.86 14.09 5.97
C ALA A 160 7.01 15.07 6.23
N GLU A 161 7.66 15.50 5.14
CA GLU A 161 8.88 16.32 5.19
C GLU A 161 8.61 17.82 5.36
N ILE A 162 9.28 18.42 6.36
CA ILE A 162 9.50 19.85 6.46
C ILE A 162 10.77 20.20 5.68
N VAL A 163 10.58 20.51 4.39
CA VAL A 163 11.67 20.83 3.46
C VAL A 163 12.50 22.04 3.91
N ASN A 164 13.82 21.91 3.85
CA ASN A 164 14.80 22.96 4.18
C ASN A 164 14.58 23.55 5.58
N ALA A 165 14.31 22.71 6.58
CA ALA A 165 13.97 23.12 7.94
C ALA A 165 14.94 24.15 8.55
N PRO A 166 16.27 24.09 8.35
CA PRO A 166 17.21 25.07 8.89
C PRO A 166 17.01 26.52 8.42
N THR A 167 16.31 26.73 7.30
CA THR A 167 16.04 28.06 6.73
C THR A 167 14.80 28.73 7.30
N LEU A 168 14.05 28.01 8.13
CA LEU A 168 12.75 28.44 8.63
C LEU A 168 12.87 28.99 10.04
N GLU A 169 11.94 29.89 10.35
CA GLU A 169 11.67 30.27 11.74
C GLU A 169 10.99 29.12 12.47
N LEU A 170 11.29 28.95 13.76
CA LEU A 170 10.76 27.83 14.57
C LEU A 170 9.22 27.77 14.57
N ASP A 171 8.53 28.91 14.50
CA ASP A 171 7.07 28.95 14.42
C ASP A 171 6.52 28.42 13.09
N GLN A 172 7.27 28.56 11.99
CA GLN A 172 6.90 27.98 10.71
C GLN A 172 7.05 26.45 10.75
N ILE A 173 8.09 25.96 11.41
CA ILE A 173 8.33 24.53 11.63
C ILE A 173 7.17 23.93 12.43
N ARG A 174 6.83 24.50 13.58
CA ARG A 174 5.67 24.09 14.41
C ARG A 174 4.37 24.08 13.62
N LYS A 175 4.15 25.10 12.79
CA LYS A 175 2.93 25.20 11.97
C LYS A 175 2.85 24.07 10.94
N ARG A 176 3.97 23.71 10.31
CA ARG A 176 4.03 22.62 9.33
C ARG A 176 3.89 21.25 9.99
N ALA A 177 4.56 21.01 11.10
CA ALA A 177 4.42 19.77 11.87
C ALA A 177 2.96 19.50 12.24
N ARG A 178 2.28 20.49 12.86
CA ARG A 178 0.84 20.37 13.19
C ARG A 178 -0.05 20.18 11.98
N TYR A 179 0.29 20.80 10.85
CA TYR A 179 -0.46 20.60 9.62
C TYR A 179 -0.33 19.16 9.14
N PHE A 180 0.88 18.59 9.11
CA PHE A 180 1.10 17.22 8.68
C PHE A 180 0.47 16.19 9.62
N GLU A 181 0.55 16.38 10.94
CA GLU A 181 -0.16 15.54 11.90
C GLU A 181 -1.68 15.57 11.65
N ALA A 182 -2.26 16.75 11.44
CA ALA A 182 -3.69 16.88 11.16
C ALA A 182 -4.12 16.25 9.82
N GLU A 183 -3.22 16.13 8.85
CA GLU A 183 -3.46 15.47 7.56
C GLU A 183 -3.13 13.96 7.59
N GLY A 184 -2.72 13.41 8.74
CA GLY A 184 -2.53 11.97 8.94
C GLY A 184 -1.11 11.47 8.67
N ALA A 185 -0.09 12.30 8.85
CA ALA A 185 1.30 11.81 8.88
C ALA A 185 1.53 10.89 10.09
N ASP A 186 2.28 9.81 9.90
CA ASP A 186 2.76 8.95 10.98
C ASP A 186 4.07 9.47 11.60
N ILE A 187 4.92 10.11 10.78
CA ILE A 187 6.25 10.61 11.18
C ILE A 187 6.46 12.00 10.56
N ILE A 188 7.03 12.93 11.32
CA ILE A 188 7.48 14.21 10.80
C ILE A 188 8.95 14.12 10.43
N ASP A 189 9.30 14.48 9.20
CA ASP A 189 10.67 14.46 8.72
C ASP A 189 11.25 15.87 8.63
N ILE A 190 12.50 16.01 9.06
CA ILE A 190 13.25 17.27 9.05
C ILE A 190 14.22 17.23 7.86
N GLY A 191 13.85 17.86 6.76
CA GLY A 191 14.72 17.98 5.58
C GLY A 191 15.84 18.99 5.80
N MET A 192 17.09 18.53 5.80
CA MET A 192 18.29 19.37 5.94
C MET A 192 18.75 19.96 4.60
N LEU A 193 19.79 20.79 4.62
CA LEU A 193 20.29 21.48 3.44
C LEU A 193 21.38 20.67 2.73
N ALA A 194 21.23 20.47 1.43
CA ALA A 194 22.29 19.88 0.62
C ALA A 194 23.51 20.81 0.53
N ASN A 195 24.69 20.29 0.89
CA ASN A 195 25.99 20.99 0.83
C ASN A 195 26.13 22.25 1.72
N ASP A 196 25.26 22.45 2.71
CA ASP A 196 25.39 23.54 3.70
C ASP A 196 24.94 23.04 5.09
N PRO A 197 25.71 22.11 5.70
CA PRO A 197 25.30 21.45 6.93
C PRO A 197 25.16 22.45 8.10
N LYS A 198 24.11 22.28 8.89
CA LYS A 198 23.73 23.11 10.05
C LYS A 198 23.53 22.25 11.32
N PRO A 199 24.54 21.50 11.79
CA PRO A 199 24.40 20.65 12.98
C PRO A 199 23.93 21.44 14.22
N ASP A 200 24.39 22.68 14.38
CA ASP A 200 24.01 23.57 15.49
C ASP A 200 22.50 23.91 15.52
N ARG A 201 21.80 23.80 14.39
CA ARG A 201 20.35 24.09 14.28
C ARG A 201 19.47 22.92 14.70
N ILE A 202 20.01 21.70 14.74
CA ILE A 202 19.19 20.48 14.83
C ILE A 202 18.41 20.40 16.14
N GLY A 203 19.08 20.66 17.27
CA GLY A 203 18.44 20.57 18.59
C GLY A 203 17.19 21.45 18.70
N GLU A 204 17.28 22.71 18.30
CA GLU A 204 16.14 23.64 18.39
C GLU A 204 15.03 23.35 17.36
N ILE A 205 15.36 22.77 16.20
CA ILE A 205 14.36 22.32 15.22
C ILE A 205 13.62 21.10 15.75
N LEU A 206 14.35 20.11 16.26
CA LEU A 206 13.79 18.89 16.84
C LEU A 206 12.87 19.22 18.02
N ASP A 207 13.31 20.10 18.92
CA ASP A 207 12.51 20.61 20.02
C ASP A 207 11.26 21.35 19.54
N ALA A 208 11.37 22.16 18.47
CA ALA A 208 10.23 22.85 17.90
C ALA A 208 9.19 21.87 17.33
N VAL A 209 9.61 20.79 16.65
CA VAL A 209 8.68 19.76 16.16
C VAL A 209 8.05 19.02 17.34
N ARG A 210 8.85 18.46 18.25
CA ARG A 210 8.40 17.65 19.40
C ARG A 210 7.47 18.38 20.36
N SER A 211 7.67 19.69 20.54
CA SER A 211 6.80 20.51 21.37
C SER A 211 5.46 20.84 20.71
N SER A 212 5.23 20.41 19.47
CA SER A 212 4.06 20.79 18.67
C SER A 212 3.18 19.65 18.19
N VAL A 213 3.66 18.40 18.21
CA VAL A 213 2.96 17.20 17.73
C VAL A 213 3.29 15.99 18.62
N ASP A 214 2.45 14.95 18.55
CA ASP A 214 2.60 13.68 19.25
C ASP A 214 3.07 12.55 18.31
N LEU A 215 3.95 12.89 17.36
CA LEU A 215 4.51 11.96 16.37
C LEU A 215 6.02 11.77 16.54
N PRO A 216 6.58 10.60 16.18
CA PRO A 216 8.02 10.44 16.02
C PRO A 216 8.58 11.40 14.97
N VAL A 217 9.86 11.72 15.13
CA VAL A 217 10.57 12.66 14.26
C VAL A 217 11.76 11.99 13.59
N SER A 218 11.85 12.12 12.27
CA SER A 218 13.03 11.75 11.49
C SER A 218 13.84 12.96 11.05
N ILE A 219 15.11 12.71 10.71
CA ILE A 219 16.01 13.68 10.09
C ILE A 219 16.38 13.17 8.70
N ASP A 220 16.31 14.02 7.67
CA ASP A 220 16.76 13.74 6.30
C ASP A 220 18.05 14.51 5.98
N THR A 221 19.18 13.81 6.06
CA THR A 221 20.53 14.26 5.76
C THR A 221 21.48 13.09 5.47
N LEU A 222 22.53 13.35 4.70
CA LEU A 222 23.67 12.44 4.53
C LEU A 222 24.93 12.91 5.27
N ASP A 223 24.89 14.10 5.91
CA ASP A 223 26.05 14.70 6.57
C ASP A 223 26.30 14.07 7.96
N PRO A 224 27.48 13.49 8.21
CA PRO A 224 27.77 12.82 9.49
C PRO A 224 27.62 13.71 10.72
N SER A 225 27.94 15.00 10.62
CA SER A 225 27.86 15.93 11.75
C SER A 225 26.41 16.24 12.13
N GLU A 226 25.52 16.29 11.13
CA GLU A 226 24.09 16.46 11.34
C GLU A 226 23.46 15.18 11.92
N ILE A 227 23.87 14.01 11.44
CA ILE A 227 23.42 12.71 11.98
C ILE A 227 23.83 12.57 13.44
N GLU A 228 25.10 12.85 13.78
CA GLU A 228 25.58 12.80 15.16
C GLU A 228 24.80 13.75 16.08
N ALA A 229 24.57 14.98 15.63
CA ALA A 229 23.81 15.97 16.40
C ALA A 229 22.34 15.56 16.58
N ALA A 230 21.70 15.00 15.55
CA ALA A 230 20.33 14.53 15.62
C ALA A 230 20.17 13.34 16.57
N VAL A 231 21.08 12.35 16.49
CA VAL A 231 21.09 11.21 17.41
C VAL A 231 21.34 11.67 18.85
N SER A 232 22.27 12.61 19.06
CA SER A 232 22.54 13.17 20.39
C SER A 232 21.36 13.94 20.97
N ALA A 233 20.56 14.59 20.11
CA ALA A 233 19.29 15.22 20.46
C ALA A 233 18.12 14.21 20.58
N GLY A 234 18.39 12.93 20.28
CA GLY A 234 17.48 11.81 20.46
C GLY A 234 16.46 11.64 19.34
N VAL A 235 16.79 11.95 18.08
CA VAL A 235 15.91 11.70 16.91
C VAL A 235 15.43 10.25 16.84
N ASP A 236 14.23 10.02 16.29
CA ASP A 236 13.58 8.71 16.31
C ASP A 236 13.93 7.84 15.09
N LEU A 237 14.38 8.46 13.99
CA LEU A 237 14.74 7.81 12.73
C LEU A 237 15.74 8.67 11.93
N VAL A 238 16.74 8.04 11.31
CA VAL A 238 17.69 8.72 10.42
C VAL A 238 17.48 8.30 8.96
N LEU A 239 17.18 9.28 8.12
CA LEU A 239 17.25 9.22 6.67
C LEU A 239 18.49 10.04 6.29
N SER A 240 19.57 9.54 5.74
CA SER A 240 19.83 8.14 5.46
C SER A 240 21.31 7.83 5.64
N VAL A 241 21.64 6.54 5.60
CA VAL A 241 23.03 6.08 5.49
C VAL A 241 23.25 5.45 4.12
N ASP A 242 24.45 5.61 3.57
CA ASP A 242 24.88 4.98 2.34
C ASP A 242 26.36 4.61 2.38
N ALA A 243 26.92 4.10 1.28
CA ALA A 243 28.31 3.65 1.24
C ALA A 243 29.34 4.79 1.48
N GLY A 244 28.93 6.06 1.36
CA GLY A 244 29.79 7.21 1.60
C GLY A 244 29.91 7.63 3.06
N ASN A 245 28.87 7.41 3.88
CA ASN A 245 28.85 7.87 5.28
C ASN A 245 28.74 6.74 6.32
N MET A 246 28.36 5.52 5.93
CA MET A 246 27.99 4.46 6.89
C MET A 246 29.09 4.12 7.90
N GLU A 247 30.36 4.14 7.49
CA GLU A 247 31.48 3.82 8.38
C GLU A 247 31.67 4.88 9.48
N GLU A 248 31.48 6.14 9.12
CA GLU A 248 31.65 7.28 10.02
C GLU A 248 30.50 7.38 11.03
N VAL A 249 29.26 7.14 10.59
CA VAL A 249 28.07 7.29 11.44
C VAL A 249 27.74 6.06 12.28
N ALA A 250 28.25 4.87 11.92
CA ALA A 250 27.97 3.61 12.62
C ALA A 250 28.18 3.63 14.16
N PRO A 251 29.17 4.34 14.72
CA PRO A 251 29.30 4.47 16.18
C PRO A 251 28.12 5.21 16.84
N HIS A 252 27.44 6.08 16.10
CA HIS A 252 26.38 6.97 16.60
C HIS A 252 25.00 6.33 16.46
N VAL A 253 24.69 5.68 15.34
CA VAL A 253 23.33 5.18 15.01
C VAL A 253 23.02 3.76 15.50
N ARG A 254 23.64 3.30 16.59
CA ARG A 254 23.52 1.89 17.04
C ARG A 254 22.13 1.50 17.53
N ASP A 255 21.45 2.44 18.17
CA ASP A 255 20.17 2.23 18.85
C ASP A 255 19.04 3.05 18.20
N VAL A 256 19.28 3.61 17.00
CA VAL A 256 18.32 4.41 16.25
C VAL A 256 18.07 3.74 14.90
N PRO A 257 16.80 3.53 14.49
CA PRO A 257 16.48 3.05 13.15
C PRO A 257 17.09 3.95 12.07
N VAL A 258 17.58 3.33 10.99
CA VAL A 258 18.17 4.04 9.85
C VAL A 258 17.62 3.53 8.52
N VAL A 259 17.49 4.42 7.55
CA VAL A 259 17.22 4.06 6.16
C VAL A 259 18.56 3.90 5.43
N VAL A 260 18.77 2.74 4.79
CA VAL A 260 19.97 2.46 4.00
C VAL A 260 19.66 2.67 2.53
N LEU A 261 20.37 3.59 1.88
CA LEU A 261 20.23 3.83 0.45
C LEU A 261 21.22 2.98 -0.34
N PRO A 262 20.80 2.35 -1.46
CA PRO A 262 21.70 1.70 -2.40
C PRO A 262 22.39 2.74 -3.31
N SER A 263 23.01 3.75 -2.71
CA SER A 263 23.68 4.88 -3.38
C SER A 263 25.18 4.93 -3.10
N ASN A 264 25.81 5.90 -3.79
CA ASN A 264 27.24 6.19 -3.95
C ASN A 264 27.90 5.41 -5.09
#